data_AF-A0A081ASB6-F1
#
_entry.id   AF-A0A081ASB6-F1
#
_cell.length_a   1.000
_cell.length_b   1.000
_cell.length_c   1.000
_cell.angle_alpha   90.00
_cell.angle_beta   90.00
_cell.angle_gamma   90.00
#
_symmetry.space_group_name_H-M   'P 1'
#
loop_
_entity.id
_entity.type
_entity.pdbx_description
1 polymer ?
#
loop_
_entity_poly.entity_id
_entity_poly.type
_entity_poly.pdbx_seq_one_letter_code
_entity_poly.pdbx_strand_id
1 'polypeptide(L)'
;MSFRMAISVLTKTKERTGLASLGSCSTELPSKYARFVCIMNLDKIKQIISSSWTFSIALDMSTYLSISYLDVRIRVYYNEIILNLHLLAIPMHEGHTGEAMFDAVVPVLDVRCPNWRDVMLGITTDGERKMTGVNKGLATRFQKVCRSGFMRVWCGLHQLDLALQNTFKAAMKGRFFGYMTQTIAYLRRQGTLIRQMDTTAPLFQDTRWELIATVQYLVYETPSNIDSTFRCQNTGLQAATSVVVDIEFG
;
A
#
# COMPACT_ATOMS: atom_id res chain seq x y z
N MET A 1 4.63 -2.53 -15.46
CA MET A 1 4.96 -1.41 -16.36
C MET A 1 3.85 -0.38 -16.21
N SER A 2 4.16 0.87 -15.83
CA SER A 2 3.13 1.92 -15.74
C SER A 2 2.80 2.47 -17.14
N PHE A 3 1.66 3.16 -17.28
CA PHE A 3 1.30 3.84 -18.53
C PHE A 3 2.40 4.83 -18.99
N ARG A 4 3.06 5.50 -18.04
CA ARG A 4 4.21 6.38 -18.30
C ARG A 4 5.41 5.62 -18.89
N MET A 5 5.69 4.42 -18.40
CA MET A 5 6.75 3.58 -18.95
C MET A 5 6.40 3.06 -20.36
N ALA A 6 5.14 2.72 -20.61
CA ALA A 6 4.68 2.33 -21.95
C ALA A 6 4.82 3.47 -22.97
N ILE A 7 4.46 4.70 -22.57
CA ILE A 7 4.70 5.91 -23.37
C ILE A 7 6.19 6.10 -23.63
N SER A 8 7.04 6.01 -22.60
CA SER A 8 8.49 6.19 -22.77
C SER A 8 9.10 5.19 -23.75
N VAL A 9 8.65 3.92 -23.70
CA VAL A 9 9.07 2.89 -24.67
C VAL A 9 8.61 3.23 -26.08
N LEU A 10 7.33 3.62 -26.27
CA LEU A 10 6.79 4.02 -27.58
C LEU A 10 7.52 5.24 -28.16
N THR A 11 7.83 6.24 -27.34
CA THR A 11 8.60 7.43 -27.76
C THR A 11 10.00 7.04 -28.20
N LYS A 12 10.72 6.21 -27.42
CA LYS A 12 12.05 5.71 -27.78
C LYS A 12 12.03 4.89 -29.07
N THR A 13 10.99 4.09 -29.28
CA THR A 13 10.80 3.35 -30.54
C THR A 13 10.62 4.32 -31.72
N LYS A 14 9.76 5.33 -31.58
CA LYS A 14 9.55 6.37 -32.62
C LYS A 14 10.86 7.07 -32.99
N GLU A 15 11.65 7.46 -31.99
CA GLU A 15 12.95 8.12 -32.16
C GLU A 15 13.97 7.22 -32.87
N ARG A 16 14.01 5.92 -32.56
CA ARG A 16 14.95 4.98 -33.19
C ARG A 16 14.56 4.55 -34.60
N THR A 17 13.27 4.48 -34.92
CA THR A 17 12.80 4.00 -36.23
C THR A 17 12.54 5.12 -37.24
N GLY A 18 12.58 6.39 -36.81
CA GLY A 18 12.31 7.54 -37.69
C GLY A 18 10.88 7.60 -38.22
N LEU A 19 9.93 6.91 -37.58
CA LEU A 19 8.54 6.84 -38.05
C LEU A 19 7.83 8.17 -37.73
N ALA A 20 7.29 8.83 -38.76
CA ALA A 20 6.57 10.11 -38.64
C ALA A 20 5.34 10.01 -37.71
N SER A 21 4.65 8.87 -37.76
CA SER A 21 3.67 8.47 -36.75
C SER A 21 3.80 6.98 -36.47
N LEU A 22 3.66 6.60 -35.20
CA LEU A 22 3.15 5.26 -34.88
C LEU A 22 1.67 5.37 -35.26
N GLY A 23 1.30 4.86 -36.45
CA GLY A 23 -0.04 5.05 -37.04
C GLY A 23 -1.18 4.76 -36.05
N SER A 24 -2.41 5.22 -36.37
CA SER A 24 -3.59 5.14 -35.49
C SER A 24 -3.65 3.81 -34.74
N CYS A 25 -3.20 3.83 -33.49
CA CYS A 25 -2.97 2.62 -32.74
C CYS A 25 -4.33 2.20 -32.19
N SER A 26 -4.94 1.22 -32.86
CA SER A 26 -6.18 0.63 -32.34
C SER A 26 -5.90 0.08 -30.93
N THR A 27 -6.89 0.13 -30.04
CA THR A 27 -6.74 -0.27 -28.62
C THR A 27 -6.17 -1.68 -28.43
N GLU A 28 -6.27 -2.52 -29.46
CA GLU A 28 -5.79 -3.90 -29.49
C GLU A 28 -4.25 -3.97 -29.53
N LEU A 29 -3.58 -3.06 -30.21
CA LEU A 29 -2.13 -3.13 -30.40
C LEU A 29 -1.35 -2.85 -29.10
N PRO A 30 -1.63 -1.77 -28.33
CA PRO A 30 -1.04 -1.56 -27.01
C PRO A 30 -1.37 -2.68 -26.03
N SER A 31 -2.59 -3.23 -26.11
CA SER A 31 -3.02 -4.36 -25.28
C SER A 31 -2.17 -5.62 -25.54
N LYS A 32 -1.90 -5.93 -26.81
CA LYS A 32 -1.01 -7.05 -27.20
C LYS A 32 0.41 -6.84 -26.67
N TYR A 33 0.99 -5.65 -26.85
CA TYR A 33 2.33 -5.34 -26.33
C TYR A 33 2.40 -5.43 -24.80
N ALA A 34 1.40 -4.89 -24.10
CA ALA A 34 1.31 -4.99 -22.65
C ALA A 34 1.29 -6.45 -22.18
N ARG A 35 0.49 -7.31 -22.82
CA ARG A 35 0.47 -8.75 -22.53
C ARG A 35 1.82 -9.41 -22.78
N PHE A 36 2.46 -9.10 -23.90
CA PHE A 36 3.78 -9.66 -24.22
C PHE A 36 4.82 -9.30 -23.16
N VAL A 37 4.89 -8.02 -22.75
CA VAL A 37 5.82 -7.60 -21.72
C VAL A 37 5.45 -8.16 -20.34
N CYS A 38 4.17 -8.32 -20.02
CA CYS A 38 3.74 -9.02 -18.82
C CYS A 38 4.23 -10.49 -18.82
N ILE A 39 4.09 -11.21 -19.93
CA ILE A 39 4.56 -12.59 -20.06
C ILE A 39 6.09 -12.65 -19.86
N MET A 40 6.85 -11.76 -20.51
CA MET A 40 8.31 -11.71 -20.35
C MET A 40 8.72 -11.42 -18.90
N ASN A 41 8.05 -10.48 -18.23
CA ASN A 41 8.33 -10.18 -16.82
C ASN A 41 8.01 -11.37 -15.92
N LEU A 42 6.88 -12.04 -16.15
CA LEU A 42 6.49 -13.21 -15.36
C LEU A 42 7.43 -14.41 -15.59
N ASP A 43 7.97 -14.56 -16.80
CA ASP A 43 9.00 -15.56 -17.07
C ASP A 43 10.31 -15.20 -16.37
N LYS A 44 10.71 -13.92 -16.38
CA LYS A 44 11.90 -13.47 -15.66
C LYS A 44 11.77 -13.66 -14.15
N ILE A 45 10.60 -13.36 -13.58
CA ILE A 45 10.31 -13.61 -12.17
C ILE A 45 10.43 -15.10 -11.85
N LYS A 46 9.88 -15.99 -12.71
CA LYS A 46 10.04 -17.44 -12.57
C LYS A 46 11.53 -17.85 -12.51
N GLN A 47 12.34 -17.35 -13.45
CA GLN A 47 13.78 -17.64 -13.46
C GLN A 47 14.48 -17.18 -12.17
N ILE A 48 14.16 -15.98 -11.68
CA ILE A 48 14.72 -15.45 -10.42
C ILE A 48 14.33 -16.34 -9.24
N ILE A 49 13.05 -16.73 -9.13
CA ILE A 49 12.57 -17.62 -8.06
C ILE A 49 13.29 -18.97 -8.13
N SER A 50 13.40 -19.57 -9.31
CA SER A 50 14.06 -20.86 -9.51
C SER A 50 15.56 -20.83 -9.20
N SER A 51 16.21 -19.67 -9.28
CA SER A 51 17.63 -19.52 -8.92
C SER A 51 17.86 -19.38 -7.42
N SER A 52 16.80 -19.15 -6.64
CA SER A 52 16.85 -19.11 -5.18
C SER A 52 16.43 -20.45 -4.59
N TRP A 53 17.03 -20.81 -3.47
CA TRP A 53 16.59 -21.98 -2.69
C TRP A 53 15.24 -21.74 -2.01
N THR A 54 14.82 -20.48 -1.87
CA THR A 54 13.62 -20.11 -1.13
C THR A 54 13.09 -18.71 -1.44
N PHE A 55 11.84 -18.46 -1.05
CA PHE A 55 11.22 -17.12 -1.10
C PHE A 55 10.13 -16.99 -0.03
N SER A 56 9.63 -15.77 0.15
CA SER A 56 8.40 -15.50 0.93
C SER A 56 7.41 -14.73 0.08
N ILE A 57 6.14 -14.75 0.47
CA ILE A 57 5.09 -13.98 -0.20
C ILE A 57 4.55 -12.88 0.71
N ALA A 58 4.17 -11.75 0.13
CA ALA A 58 3.42 -10.71 0.82
C ALA A 58 2.09 -10.53 0.10
N LEU A 59 1.00 -10.64 0.85
CA LEU A 59 -0.37 -10.53 0.34
C LEU A 59 -1.05 -9.34 0.99
N ASP A 60 -1.59 -8.46 0.15
CA ASP A 60 -2.29 -7.25 0.58
C ASP A 60 -3.58 -7.08 -0.21
N MET A 61 -4.60 -6.54 0.43
CA MET A 61 -5.91 -6.31 -0.17
C MET A 61 -6.12 -4.80 -0.35
N SER A 62 -6.47 -4.39 -1.56
CA SER A 62 -6.77 -2.99 -1.86
C SER A 62 -8.00 -2.86 -2.74
N THR A 63 -8.79 -1.81 -2.53
CA THR A 63 -10.01 -1.57 -3.31
C THR A 63 -9.81 -0.43 -4.28
N TYR A 64 -10.04 -0.68 -5.57
CA TYR A 64 -9.99 0.31 -6.62
C TYR A 64 -11.26 0.24 -7.48
N LEU A 65 -11.96 1.37 -7.60
CA LEU A 65 -13.23 1.49 -8.35
C LEU A 65 -14.26 0.41 -7.98
N SER A 66 -14.46 0.20 -6.67
CA SER A 66 -15.39 -0.80 -6.11
C SER A 66 -15.01 -2.26 -6.38
N ILE A 67 -13.84 -2.52 -6.96
CA ILE A 67 -13.29 -3.87 -7.12
C ILE A 67 -12.15 -4.02 -6.13
N SER A 68 -12.21 -5.07 -5.30
CA SER A 68 -11.08 -5.40 -4.44
C SER A 68 -10.06 -6.19 -5.24
N TYR A 69 -8.78 -5.98 -4.98
CA TYR A 69 -7.67 -6.68 -5.60
C TYR A 69 -6.79 -7.27 -4.51
N LEU A 70 -6.42 -8.53 -4.69
CA LEU A 70 -5.36 -9.19 -3.92
C LEU A 70 -4.03 -8.95 -4.63
N ASP A 71 -3.21 -8.07 -4.07
CA ASP A 71 -1.84 -7.85 -4.47
C ASP A 71 -0.97 -9.03 -3.99
N VAL A 72 -0.31 -9.69 -4.93
CA VAL A 72 0.58 -10.83 -4.68
C VAL A 72 2.01 -10.39 -4.97
N ARG A 73 2.84 -10.35 -3.94
CA ARG A 73 4.27 -10.05 -4.08
C ARG A 73 5.13 -11.22 -3.63
N ILE A 74 6.27 -11.37 -4.28
CA ILE A 74 7.30 -12.35 -3.94
C ILE A 74 8.54 -11.60 -3.45
N ARG A 75 9.05 -12.02 -2.29
CA ARG A 75 10.31 -11.55 -1.73
C ARG A 75 11.34 -12.66 -1.79
N VAL A 76 12.44 -12.40 -2.49
CA VAL A 76 13.47 -13.40 -2.79
C VAL A 76 14.84 -12.77 -2.69
N TYR A 77 15.80 -13.51 -2.16
CA TYR A 77 17.21 -13.13 -2.16
C TYR A 77 17.83 -13.53 -3.49
N TYR A 78 18.39 -12.58 -4.21
CA TYR A 78 18.98 -12.80 -5.52
C TYR A 78 20.12 -11.81 -5.73
N ASN A 79 21.31 -12.30 -6.11
CA ASN A 79 22.51 -11.47 -6.32
C ASN A 79 22.78 -10.51 -5.15
N GLU A 80 22.85 -11.03 -3.93
CA GLU A 80 23.20 -10.27 -2.72
C GLU A 80 22.19 -9.22 -2.27
N ILE A 81 21.04 -9.14 -2.92
CA ILE A 81 19.96 -8.22 -2.56
C ILE A 81 18.63 -8.94 -2.35
N ILE A 82 17.78 -8.39 -1.48
CA ILE A 82 16.40 -8.84 -1.34
C ILE A 82 15.54 -8.06 -2.33
N LEU A 83 14.98 -8.78 -3.30
CA LEU A 83 14.03 -8.23 -4.25
C LEU A 83 12.61 -8.33 -3.69
N ASN A 84 11.79 -7.30 -3.93
CA ASN A 84 10.35 -7.31 -3.68
C ASN A 84 9.62 -7.17 -5.02
N LEU A 85 9.18 -8.29 -5.57
CA LEU A 85 8.67 -8.42 -6.91
C LEU A 85 7.14 -8.50 -6.88
N HIS A 86 6.47 -7.56 -7.54
CA HIS A 86 5.03 -7.66 -7.76
C HIS A 86 4.74 -8.75 -8.81
N LEU A 87 4.02 -9.78 -8.41
CA LEU A 87 3.65 -10.89 -9.28
C LEU A 87 2.36 -10.55 -10.03
N LEU A 88 1.26 -10.36 -9.32
CA LEU A 88 -0.07 -10.15 -9.88
C LEU A 88 -0.96 -9.36 -8.91
N ALA A 89 -1.93 -8.63 -9.46
CA ALA A 89 -3.07 -8.12 -8.72
C ALA A 89 -4.32 -8.88 -9.19
N ILE A 90 -4.90 -9.70 -8.32
CA ILE A 90 -6.02 -10.59 -8.66
C ILE A 90 -7.32 -9.91 -8.22
N PRO A 91 -8.28 -9.64 -9.12
CA PRO A 91 -9.57 -9.08 -8.72
C PRO A 91 -10.33 -10.08 -7.85
N MET A 92 -10.66 -9.66 -6.63
CA MET A 92 -11.51 -10.36 -5.69
C MET A 92 -12.89 -9.72 -5.74
N HIS A 93 -13.82 -10.37 -6.44
CA HIS A 93 -15.20 -9.92 -6.54
C HIS A 93 -15.91 -10.09 -5.18
N GLU A 94 -16.62 -11.19 -4.96
CA GLU A 94 -17.37 -11.45 -3.73
C GLU A 94 -16.59 -12.32 -2.72
N GLY A 95 -15.47 -12.90 -3.15
CA GLY A 95 -14.65 -13.83 -2.38
C GLY A 95 -13.64 -13.15 -1.48
N HIS A 96 -14.07 -12.46 -0.41
CA HIS A 96 -13.13 -11.88 0.56
C HIS A 96 -12.72 -12.84 1.69
N THR A 97 -12.95 -14.14 1.55
CA THR A 97 -12.54 -15.11 2.56
C THR A 97 -11.08 -15.51 2.35
N GLY A 98 -10.40 -15.92 3.44
CA GLY A 98 -9.04 -16.48 3.32
C GLY A 98 -8.98 -17.74 2.45
N GLU A 99 -10.10 -18.42 2.23
CA GLU A 99 -10.24 -19.54 1.30
C GLU A 99 -10.19 -19.09 -0.15
N ALA A 100 -11.08 -18.16 -0.53
CA ALA A 100 -11.14 -17.65 -1.89
C ALA A 100 -9.80 -17.01 -2.31
N MET A 101 -9.14 -16.29 -1.40
CA MET A 101 -7.81 -15.74 -1.64
C MET A 101 -6.75 -16.84 -1.83
N PHE A 102 -6.80 -17.91 -1.04
CA PHE A 102 -5.88 -19.03 -1.17
C PHE A 102 -6.08 -19.74 -2.52
N ASP A 103 -7.32 -20.07 -2.86
CA ASP A 103 -7.68 -20.74 -4.11
C ASP A 103 -7.35 -19.90 -5.35
N ALA A 104 -7.35 -18.56 -5.22
CA ALA A 104 -6.92 -17.66 -6.28
C ALA A 104 -5.39 -17.66 -6.50
N VAL A 105 -4.60 -17.77 -5.42
CA VAL A 105 -3.13 -17.69 -5.48
C VAL A 105 -2.49 -19.03 -5.82
N VAL A 106 -3.05 -20.15 -5.36
CA VAL A 106 -2.48 -21.50 -5.56
C VAL A 106 -2.22 -21.83 -7.04
N PRO A 107 -3.16 -21.65 -7.99
CA PRO A 107 -2.91 -21.95 -9.40
C PRO A 107 -1.76 -21.13 -9.99
N VAL A 108 -1.61 -19.88 -9.54
CA VAL A 108 -0.49 -19.02 -9.98
C VAL A 108 0.83 -19.61 -9.51
N LEU A 109 0.91 -20.00 -8.23
CA LEU A 109 2.13 -20.59 -7.67
C LEU A 109 2.43 -21.95 -8.29
N ASP A 110 1.42 -22.81 -8.52
CA ASP A 110 1.60 -24.12 -9.14
C ASP A 110 2.20 -24.00 -10.56
N VAL A 111 1.82 -22.98 -11.34
CA VAL A 111 2.39 -22.72 -12.67
C VAL A 111 3.80 -22.13 -12.59
N ARG A 112 4.06 -21.25 -11.61
CA ARG A 112 5.31 -20.46 -11.55
C ARG A 112 6.43 -21.21 -10.83
N CYS A 113 6.13 -21.91 -9.75
CA CYS A 113 7.05 -22.65 -8.92
C CYS A 113 6.33 -23.90 -8.38
N PRO A 114 6.26 -25.01 -9.15
CA PRO A 114 5.48 -26.20 -8.77
C PRO A 114 5.84 -26.78 -7.38
N ASN A 115 7.07 -26.58 -6.93
CA ASN A 115 7.59 -26.99 -5.63
C ASN A 115 7.45 -25.91 -4.53
N TRP A 116 6.63 -24.88 -4.72
CA TRP A 116 6.51 -23.75 -3.79
C TRP A 116 6.18 -24.16 -2.34
N ARG A 117 5.45 -25.28 -2.16
CA ARG A 117 5.10 -25.81 -0.83
C ARG A 117 6.34 -26.20 -0.01
N ASP A 118 7.41 -26.62 -0.69
CA ASP A 118 8.65 -27.06 -0.06
C ASP A 118 9.66 -25.91 0.13
N VAL A 119 9.59 -24.89 -0.73
CA VAL A 119 10.59 -23.81 -0.78
C VAL A 119 10.08 -22.48 -0.23
N MET A 120 8.79 -22.30 0.08
CA MET A 120 8.30 -21.04 0.60
C MET A 120 8.50 -20.93 2.12
N LEU A 121 9.26 -19.92 2.60
CA LEU A 121 9.55 -19.74 4.03
C LEU A 121 8.37 -19.20 4.82
N GLY A 122 7.50 -18.42 4.20
CA GLY A 122 6.52 -17.68 4.97
C GLY A 122 5.69 -16.70 4.15
N ILE A 123 4.76 -16.10 4.87
CA ILE A 123 3.79 -15.12 4.38
C ILE A 123 3.74 -13.88 5.28
N THR A 124 3.68 -12.71 4.66
CA THR A 124 3.35 -11.45 5.33
C THR A 124 1.94 -11.00 4.95
N THR A 125 1.12 -10.63 5.94
CA THR A 125 -0.23 -10.08 5.74
C THR A 125 -0.49 -8.86 6.62
N ASP A 126 -1.44 -8.00 6.24
CA ASP A 126 -1.82 -6.76 6.93
C ASP A 126 -2.37 -6.94 8.36
N GLY A 127 -2.86 -8.13 8.71
CA GLY A 127 -3.41 -8.41 10.05
C GLY A 127 -4.90 -8.64 10.07
N GLU A 128 -5.62 -8.40 8.98
CA GLU A 128 -7.06 -8.57 8.94
C GLU A 128 -7.44 -10.00 9.34
N ARG A 129 -8.52 -10.18 10.09
CA ARG A 129 -8.93 -11.49 10.62
C ARG A 129 -9.06 -12.56 9.52
N LYS A 130 -9.41 -12.17 8.31
CA LYS A 130 -9.53 -13.08 7.14
C LYS A 130 -8.16 -13.50 6.59
N MET A 131 -7.13 -12.68 6.82
CA MET A 131 -5.74 -12.96 6.46
C MET A 131 -5.01 -13.76 7.54
N THR A 132 -5.19 -13.40 8.82
CA THR A 132 -4.44 -13.95 9.96
C THR A 132 -5.22 -14.93 10.85
N GLY A 133 -6.50 -15.19 10.58
CA GLY A 133 -7.33 -16.04 11.43
C GLY A 133 -6.70 -17.42 11.70
N VAL A 134 -6.60 -17.80 12.97
CA VAL A 134 -5.90 -19.02 13.43
C VAL A 134 -6.40 -20.30 12.75
N ASN A 135 -7.70 -20.38 12.46
CA ASN A 135 -8.31 -21.60 11.89
C ASN A 135 -8.60 -21.50 10.39
N LYS A 136 -9.03 -20.31 9.93
CA LYS A 136 -9.59 -20.10 8.57
C LYS A 136 -8.87 -19.00 7.78
N GLY A 137 -7.87 -18.35 8.36
CA GLY A 137 -7.13 -17.27 7.72
C GLY A 137 -6.26 -17.75 6.56
N LEU A 138 -6.03 -16.86 5.60
CA LEU A 138 -5.17 -17.10 4.45
C LEU A 138 -3.78 -17.63 4.84
N ALA A 139 -3.12 -16.98 5.80
CA ALA A 139 -1.80 -17.38 6.29
C ALA A 139 -1.80 -18.78 6.92
N THR A 140 -2.89 -19.15 7.62
CA THR A 140 -3.07 -20.50 8.17
C THR A 140 -3.19 -21.55 7.07
N ARG A 141 -3.89 -21.24 5.97
CA ARG A 141 -4.05 -22.17 4.85
C ARG A 141 -2.72 -22.45 4.17
N PHE A 142 -1.89 -21.42 3.96
CA PHE A 142 -0.52 -21.59 3.48
C PHE A 142 0.34 -22.42 4.46
N GLN A 143 0.30 -22.10 5.75
CA GLN A 143 1.05 -22.86 6.75
C GLN A 143 0.71 -24.36 6.78
N LYS A 144 -0.55 -24.72 6.51
CA LYS A 144 -0.99 -26.14 6.49
C LYS A 144 -0.43 -26.95 5.34
N VAL A 145 -0.10 -26.32 4.21
CA VAL A 145 0.36 -27.01 2.99
C VAL A 145 1.86 -26.87 2.78
N CYS A 146 2.51 -25.91 3.44
CA CYS A 146 3.94 -25.70 3.39
C CYS A 146 4.69 -26.57 4.40
N ARG A 147 5.99 -26.72 4.16
CA ARG A 147 6.90 -27.42 5.07
C ARG A 147 6.90 -26.81 6.48
N SER A 148 7.18 -27.64 7.48
CA SER A 148 7.41 -27.22 8.87
C SER A 148 8.44 -26.09 8.95
N GLY A 149 8.23 -25.13 9.85
CA GLY A 149 9.05 -23.93 9.95
C GLY A 149 8.50 -22.74 9.16
N PHE A 150 7.34 -22.88 8.51
CA PHE A 150 6.65 -21.80 7.83
C PHE A 150 6.31 -20.63 8.76
N MET A 151 6.79 -19.44 8.41
CA MET A 151 6.63 -18.22 9.19
C MET A 151 5.41 -17.42 8.77
N ARG A 152 4.72 -16.86 9.76
CA ARG A 152 3.62 -15.93 9.57
C ARG A 152 4.00 -14.59 10.16
N VAL A 153 4.15 -13.59 9.30
CA VAL A 153 4.57 -12.26 9.70
C VAL A 153 3.38 -11.32 9.59
N TRP A 154 3.05 -10.66 10.68
CA TRP A 154 2.08 -9.58 10.67
C TRP A 154 2.77 -8.28 10.27
N CYS A 155 2.20 -7.56 9.30
CA CYS A 155 2.70 -6.29 8.79
C CYS A 155 3.01 -5.29 9.92
N GLY A 156 4.28 -4.92 10.05
CA GLY A 156 4.74 -3.95 11.06
C GLY A 156 4.14 -2.55 10.86
N LEU A 157 3.87 -2.13 9.62
CA LEU A 157 3.23 -0.83 9.35
C LEU A 157 1.81 -0.79 9.91
N HIS A 158 1.04 -1.88 9.80
CA HIS A 158 -0.29 -1.94 10.39
C HIS A 158 -0.23 -2.02 11.92
N GLN A 159 0.73 -2.76 12.48
CA GLN A 159 0.95 -2.77 13.94
C GLN A 159 1.29 -1.38 14.48
N LEU A 160 2.15 -0.64 13.78
CA LEU A 160 2.49 0.73 14.13
C LEU A 160 1.27 1.65 14.03
N ASP A 161 0.48 1.54 12.97
CA ASP A 161 -0.77 2.28 12.81
C ASP A 161 -1.73 2.01 13.98
N LEU A 162 -1.92 0.75 14.39
CA LEU A 162 -2.75 0.41 15.55
C LEU A 162 -2.20 1.00 16.87
N ALA A 163 -0.88 0.95 17.07
CA ALA A 163 -0.24 1.52 18.26
C ALA A 163 -0.46 3.05 18.30
N LEU A 164 -0.21 3.74 17.19
CA LEU A 164 -0.43 5.18 17.07
C LEU A 164 -1.90 5.54 17.25
N GLN A 165 -2.81 4.80 16.62
CA GLN A 165 -4.25 5.02 16.81
C GLN A 165 -4.65 4.88 18.28
N ASN A 166 -4.14 3.88 19.00
CA ASN A 166 -4.42 3.71 20.42
C ASN A 166 -3.88 4.88 21.25
N THR A 167 -2.66 5.34 20.96
CA THR A 167 -2.08 6.53 21.59
C THR A 167 -2.94 7.76 21.35
N PHE A 168 -3.35 8.02 20.11
CA PHE A 168 -4.22 9.15 19.77
C PHE A 168 -5.62 9.02 20.36
N LYS A 169 -6.19 7.81 20.47
CA LYS A 169 -7.47 7.57 21.15
C LYS A 169 -7.39 7.88 22.65
N ALA A 170 -6.24 7.72 23.28
CA ALA A 170 -6.03 8.08 24.68
C ALA A 170 -5.67 9.56 24.86
N ALA A 171 -5.02 10.16 23.85
CA ALA A 171 -4.57 11.54 23.88
C ALA A 171 -5.71 12.53 24.10
N MET A 172 -5.41 13.64 24.79
CA MET A 172 -6.37 14.70 25.13
C MET A 172 -7.67 14.17 25.76
N LYS A 173 -7.56 13.18 26.65
CA LYS A 173 -8.72 12.54 27.32
C LYS A 173 -9.74 11.99 26.30
N GLY A 174 -9.24 11.41 25.20
CA GLY A 174 -10.05 10.86 24.12
C GLY A 174 -10.64 11.88 23.14
N ARG A 175 -10.22 13.14 23.21
CA ARG A 175 -10.75 14.20 22.33
C ARG A 175 -9.90 14.48 21.10
N PHE A 176 -8.74 13.84 20.97
CA PHE A 176 -7.78 14.12 19.90
C PHE A 176 -8.42 14.04 18.51
N PHE A 177 -9.08 12.93 18.18
CA PHE A 177 -9.72 12.78 16.87
C PHE A 177 -10.87 13.76 16.66
N GLY A 178 -11.60 14.12 17.72
CA GLY A 178 -12.63 15.14 17.68
C GLY A 178 -12.07 16.51 17.29
N TYR A 179 -10.99 16.93 17.94
CA TYR A 179 -10.31 18.19 17.60
C TYR A 179 -9.70 18.15 16.20
N MET A 180 -9.06 17.05 15.80
CA MET A 180 -8.51 16.90 14.45
C MET A 180 -9.60 17.00 13.37
N THR A 181 -10.74 16.34 13.58
CA THR A 181 -11.88 16.40 12.64
C THR A 181 -12.44 17.82 12.52
N GLN A 182 -12.56 18.54 13.63
CA GLN A 182 -13.01 19.93 13.65
C GLN A 182 -12.01 20.86 12.95
N THR A 183 -10.72 20.69 13.20
CA THR A 183 -9.65 21.45 12.56
C THR A 183 -9.66 21.24 11.05
N ILE A 184 -9.75 19.99 10.58
CA ILE A 184 -9.86 19.67 9.15
C ILE A 184 -11.11 20.31 8.55
N ALA A 185 -12.27 20.19 9.21
CA ALA A 185 -13.51 20.79 8.75
C ALA A 185 -13.45 22.33 8.71
N TYR A 186 -12.70 22.96 9.63
CA TYR A 186 -12.45 24.39 9.61
C TYR A 186 -11.57 24.78 8.43
N LEU A 187 -10.40 24.13 8.26
CA LEU A 187 -9.45 24.43 7.18
C LEU A 187 -10.08 24.27 5.79
N ARG A 188 -10.91 23.24 5.60
CA ARG A 188 -11.64 22.99 4.35
C ARG A 188 -12.69 24.06 4.02
N ARG A 189 -13.12 24.87 4.99
CA ARG A 189 -14.05 26.00 4.78
C ARG A 189 -13.34 27.32 4.45
N GLN A 190 -12.02 27.38 4.58
CA GLN A 190 -11.24 28.59 4.33
C GLN A 190 -10.81 28.68 2.86
N GLY A 191 -11.68 29.20 2.00
CA GLY A 191 -11.42 29.31 0.56
C GLY A 191 -10.16 30.10 0.18
N THR A 192 -9.84 31.17 0.94
CA THR A 192 -8.62 31.96 0.75
C THR A 192 -7.36 31.14 1.05
N LEU A 193 -7.41 30.32 2.10
CA LEU A 193 -6.30 29.46 2.51
C LEU A 193 -6.03 28.37 1.49
N ILE A 194 -7.10 27.71 1.01
CA ILE A 194 -6.99 26.66 -0.01
C ILE A 194 -6.31 27.20 -1.27
N ARG A 195 -6.64 28.45 -1.67
CA ARG A 195 -5.99 29.12 -2.81
C ARG A 195 -4.51 29.45 -2.54
N GLN A 196 -4.14 29.81 -1.32
CA GLN A 196 -2.75 30.10 -0.96
C GLN A 196 -1.89 28.83 -0.89
N MET A 197 -2.47 27.71 -0.44
CA MET A 197 -1.77 26.44 -0.29
C MET A 197 -1.75 25.58 -1.56
N ASP A 198 -2.53 25.98 -2.58
CA ASP A 198 -2.81 25.19 -3.80
C ASP A 198 -3.26 23.74 -3.51
N THR A 199 -3.86 23.53 -2.34
CA THR A 199 -4.31 22.21 -1.89
C THR A 199 -5.40 22.34 -0.84
N THR A 200 -6.18 21.28 -0.69
CA THR A 200 -7.24 21.19 0.33
C THR A 200 -6.80 20.21 1.41
N ALA A 201 -7.03 20.55 2.68
CA ALA A 201 -6.75 19.64 3.79
C ALA A 201 -7.41 18.26 3.54
N PRO A 202 -6.66 17.15 3.68
CA PRO A 202 -7.18 15.82 3.38
C PRO A 202 -8.37 15.48 4.27
N LEU A 203 -9.30 14.66 3.77
CA LEU A 203 -10.35 14.12 4.62
C LEU A 203 -9.73 13.12 5.60
N PHE A 204 -10.21 13.15 6.83
CA PHE A 204 -9.87 12.14 7.83
C PHE A 204 -10.63 10.85 7.54
N GLN A 205 -10.27 10.16 6.46
CA GLN A 205 -10.78 8.83 6.14
C GLN A 205 -9.83 7.79 6.74
N ASP A 206 -10.40 6.85 7.49
CA ASP A 206 -9.74 5.60 7.91
C ASP A 206 -8.62 5.70 8.96
N THR A 207 -8.52 6.78 9.74
CA THR A 207 -7.67 6.86 10.95
C THR A 207 -6.17 6.60 10.74
N ARG A 208 -5.68 6.60 9.50
CA ARG A 208 -4.27 6.31 9.21
C ARG A 208 -3.37 7.40 9.79
N TRP A 209 -2.33 6.99 10.50
CA TRP A 209 -1.37 7.92 11.12
C TRP A 209 -0.70 8.87 10.10
N GLU A 210 -0.52 8.43 8.85
CA GLU A 210 0.03 9.26 7.75
C GLU A 210 -0.82 10.52 7.50
N LEU A 211 -2.15 10.43 7.66
CA LEU A 211 -3.05 11.57 7.49
C LEU A 211 -2.90 12.58 8.62
N ILE A 212 -2.64 12.11 9.84
CA ILE A 212 -2.38 12.98 11.00
C ILE A 212 -1.10 13.78 10.75
N ALA A 213 -0.03 13.12 10.30
CA ALA A 213 1.22 13.79 9.93
C ALA A 213 1.01 14.82 8.82
N THR A 214 0.20 14.50 7.81
CA THR A 214 -0.10 15.40 6.69
C THR A 214 -0.87 16.64 7.14
N VAL A 215 -1.90 16.47 7.99
CA VAL A 215 -2.67 17.61 8.53
C VAL A 215 -1.82 18.45 9.48
N GLN A 216 -0.96 17.81 10.27
CA GLN A 216 -0.01 18.51 11.12
C GLN A 216 0.94 19.37 10.27
N TYR A 217 1.58 18.80 9.25
CA TYR A 217 2.43 19.53 8.32
C TYR A 217 1.68 20.72 7.70
N LEU A 218 0.44 20.51 7.25
CA LEU A 218 -0.40 21.56 6.68
C LEU A 218 -0.60 22.72 7.66
N VAL A 219 -0.81 22.45 8.95
CA VAL A 219 -0.98 23.46 10.01
C VAL A 219 0.33 24.16 10.38
N TYR A 220 1.45 23.45 10.38
CA TYR A 220 2.77 24.02 10.73
C TYR A 220 3.34 24.90 9.61
N GLU A 221 3.16 24.50 8.36
CA GLU A 221 3.67 25.23 7.18
C GLU A 221 2.71 26.33 6.70
N THR A 222 1.55 26.50 7.35
CA THR A 222 0.66 27.58 6.95
C THR A 222 1.21 28.95 7.37
N PRO A 223 1.12 29.99 6.53
CA PRO A 223 1.59 31.32 6.88
C PRO A 223 0.94 31.87 8.17
N SER A 224 1.67 32.72 8.88
CA SER A 224 1.36 33.37 10.18
C SER A 224 -0.03 34.01 10.35
N ASN A 225 -0.84 34.14 9.28
CA ASN A 225 -2.21 34.63 9.33
C ASN A 225 -3.23 33.66 9.95
N ILE A 226 -2.93 32.36 10.02
CA ILE A 226 -3.74 31.43 10.83
C ILE A 226 -3.54 31.70 12.33
N ASP A 227 -2.32 32.07 12.73
CA ASP A 227 -1.90 32.13 14.13
C ASP A 227 -2.70 33.16 14.96
N SER A 228 -3.12 34.28 14.35
CA SER A 228 -3.97 35.28 15.01
C SER A 228 -5.44 34.85 15.18
N THR A 229 -5.96 34.06 14.24
CA THR A 229 -7.38 33.65 14.22
C THR A 229 -7.60 32.36 15.02
N PHE A 230 -6.62 31.44 14.99
CA PHE A 230 -6.66 30.17 15.73
C PHE A 230 -6.38 30.36 17.24
N ARG A 231 -5.47 31.27 17.63
CA ARG A 231 -5.17 31.56 19.05
C ARG A 231 -6.36 32.17 19.81
N CYS A 232 -7.24 32.89 19.11
CA CYS A 232 -8.40 33.54 19.72
C CYS A 232 -9.54 32.56 20.08
N GLN A 233 -9.57 31.35 19.50
CA GLN A 233 -10.68 30.40 19.67
C GLN A 233 -10.31 29.08 20.36
N ASN A 234 -9.03 28.69 20.44
CA ASN A 234 -8.62 27.39 20.96
C ASN A 234 -7.46 27.48 21.98
N THR A 235 -7.76 27.94 23.19
CA THR A 235 -6.84 27.92 24.34
C THR A 235 -6.47 26.50 24.82
N GLY A 236 -7.14 25.45 24.32
CA GLY A 236 -6.85 24.05 24.66
C GLY A 236 -5.77 23.37 23.82
N LEU A 237 -5.36 23.93 22.67
CA LEU A 237 -4.43 23.27 21.74
C LEU A 237 -2.95 23.44 22.12
N GLN A 238 -2.60 24.47 22.89
CA GLN A 238 -1.21 24.71 23.35
C GLN A 238 -0.68 23.59 24.24
N ALA A 239 -1.56 22.83 24.91
CA ALA A 239 -1.18 21.67 25.71
C ALA A 239 -0.90 20.41 24.87
N ALA A 240 -1.31 20.37 23.60
CA ALA A 240 -1.10 19.21 22.72
C ALA A 240 0.22 19.30 21.95
N THR A 241 0.67 20.51 21.61
CA THR A 241 1.97 20.74 20.97
C THR A 241 3.14 20.54 21.93
N SER A 242 2.99 20.80 23.23
CA SER A 242 4.04 20.52 24.23
C SER A 242 4.23 19.01 24.46
N VAL A 243 3.17 18.20 24.37
CA VAL A 243 3.24 16.75 24.63
C VAL A 243 3.93 15.95 23.52
N VAL A 244 3.96 16.48 22.29
CA VAL A 244 4.61 15.78 21.14
C VAL A 244 6.09 16.15 21.02
N VAL A 245 6.51 17.32 21.51
CA VAL A 245 7.93 17.74 21.50
C VAL A 245 8.74 17.02 22.57
N ASP A 246 8.12 16.57 23.67
CA ASP A 246 8.79 15.83 24.75
C ASP A 246 8.94 14.31 24.49
N ILE A 247 8.65 13.81 23.28
CA ILE A 247 9.07 12.46 22.87
C ILE A 247 10.51 12.55 22.33
N GLU A 248 11.45 12.90 23.20
CA GLU A 248 12.86 12.62 22.96
C GLU A 248 13.08 11.11 23.09
N PHE A 249 13.59 10.50 22.01
CA PHE A 249 14.04 9.12 22.02
C PHE A 249 15.25 8.99 22.96
N GLY A 250 14.99 8.55 24.18
CA GLY A 250 15.97 7.89 25.06
C GLY A 250 16.05 6.39 24.79
#